data_AF-A0A3N5G8N5-F1
#
_entry.id   AF-A0A3N5G8N5-F1
#
_cell.length_a   1.000
_cell.length_b   1.000
_cell.length_c   1.000
_cell.angle_alpha   90.00
_cell.angle_beta   90.00
_cell.angle_gamma   90.00
#
_symmetry.space_group_name_H-M   'P 1'
#
loop_
_entity.id
_entity.type
_entity.pdbx_description
1 polymer ?
#
loop_
_entity_poly.entity_id
_entity_poly.type
_entity_poly.pdbx_seq_one_letter_code
_entity_poly.pdbx_strand_id
1 'polypeptide(L)'
;MELTPYQELAKQLDALPNGFPATPNGAELRLLAKLFSPEEAHLAAQLRPDLETVEEIAARIGAEAGELRKQLKGMSRRGLIRAGRKENGLGFALLPFVVGIYEMQMNTLDEELARLFEEYFHQGFGEVLRVRPQVHRVIPIGETVKNNMEIHPFETASDVVNAAQAWGVVDCICRKQKALIGEGCEHPLDVCMIFSERPGAFDNDATVRALTREGALATLRRAAEAGLVHSVSNNQKGVNYICNCCTCSCGILRGMAELGIANVVARSAFASQVDEAL
;
A
#
# COMPACT_ATOMS: atom_id res chain seq x y z
N MET A 1 26.63 -20.52 2.29
CA MET A 1 26.89 -19.07 2.38
C MET A 1 25.83 -18.48 3.28
N GLU A 2 26.25 -17.72 4.28
CA GLU A 2 25.35 -16.95 5.14
C GLU A 2 24.76 -15.80 4.32
N LEU A 3 23.47 -15.54 4.46
CA LEU A 3 22.80 -14.46 3.74
C LEU A 3 23.18 -13.12 4.37
N THR A 4 23.28 -12.06 3.58
CA THR A 4 23.37 -10.70 4.14
C THR A 4 22.04 -10.31 4.79
N PRO A 5 22.02 -9.37 5.76
CA PRO A 5 20.77 -8.92 6.38
C PRO A 5 19.69 -8.47 5.37
N TYR A 6 20.10 -7.84 4.26
CA TYR A 6 19.19 -7.42 3.21
C TYR A 6 18.64 -8.62 2.42
N GLN A 7 19.45 -9.66 2.20
CA GLN A 7 18.98 -10.90 1.55
C GLN A 7 18.03 -11.68 2.46
N GLU A 8 18.26 -11.68 3.78
CA GLU A 8 17.33 -12.26 4.75
C GLU A 8 15.98 -11.54 4.72
N LEU A 9 15.99 -10.21 4.77
CA LEU A 9 14.77 -9.42 4.70
C LEU A 9 14.05 -9.59 3.35
N ALA A 10 14.78 -9.55 2.23
CA ALA A 10 14.20 -9.75 0.91
C ALA A 10 13.50 -11.12 0.82
N LYS A 11 14.15 -12.18 1.30
CA LYS A 11 13.57 -13.53 1.36
C LYS A 11 12.32 -13.58 2.23
N GLN A 12 12.32 -12.89 3.38
CA GLN A 12 11.17 -12.86 4.27
C GLN A 12 9.99 -12.08 3.68
N LEU A 13 10.26 -10.96 2.98
CA LEU A 13 9.25 -10.20 2.25
C LEU A 13 8.68 -11.01 1.08
N ASP A 14 9.52 -11.76 0.37
CA ASP A 14 9.11 -12.60 -0.77
C ASP A 14 8.26 -13.81 -0.34
N ALA A 15 8.43 -14.29 0.89
CA ALA A 15 7.59 -15.32 1.46
C ALA A 15 6.17 -14.84 1.83
N LEU A 16 5.91 -13.52 1.82
CA LEU A 16 4.57 -12.99 2.03
C LEU A 16 3.70 -13.21 0.79
N PRO A 17 2.36 -13.25 0.93
CA PRO A 17 1.46 -13.41 -0.23
C PRO A 17 1.64 -12.35 -1.33
N ASN A 18 2.15 -11.17 -0.97
CA ASN A 18 2.43 -10.08 -1.90
C ASN A 18 3.68 -10.31 -2.76
N GLY A 19 4.64 -11.10 -2.28
CA GLY A 19 5.94 -11.28 -2.92
C GLY A 19 6.87 -10.06 -2.81
N PHE A 20 8.15 -10.31 -3.07
CA PHE A 20 9.24 -9.32 -3.18
C PHE A 20 10.43 -10.00 -3.90
N PRO A 21 10.24 -10.39 -5.18
CA PRO A 21 11.16 -11.26 -5.89
C PRO A 21 12.54 -10.63 -6.06
N ALA A 22 13.56 -11.49 -6.00
CA ALA A 22 14.94 -11.11 -6.29
C ALA A 22 15.09 -10.65 -7.75
N THR A 23 16.00 -9.71 -7.99
CA THR A 23 16.28 -9.20 -9.34
C THR A 23 17.68 -9.62 -9.80
N PRO A 24 17.92 -9.75 -11.12
CA PRO A 24 19.25 -10.12 -11.64
C PRO A 24 20.37 -9.16 -11.23
N ASN A 25 20.05 -7.88 -10.98
CA ASN A 25 21.01 -6.83 -10.69
C ASN A 25 21.01 -6.36 -9.22
N GLY A 26 20.22 -7.01 -8.36
CA GLY A 26 20.11 -6.70 -6.93
C GLY A 26 19.42 -5.36 -6.61
N ALA A 27 18.55 -4.86 -7.51
CA ALA A 27 17.80 -3.62 -7.29
C ALA A 27 16.95 -3.67 -6.01
N GLU A 28 16.34 -4.83 -5.71
CA GLU A 28 15.58 -5.07 -4.50
C GLU A 28 16.43 -4.90 -3.23
N LEU A 29 17.69 -5.34 -3.27
CA LEU A 29 18.60 -5.23 -2.13
C LEU A 29 19.06 -3.78 -1.92
N ARG A 30 19.33 -3.04 -3.00
CA ARG A 30 19.65 -1.60 -2.92
C ARG A 30 18.46 -0.79 -2.37
N LEU A 31 17.25 -1.15 -2.76
CA LEU A 31 16.02 -0.55 -2.26
C LEU A 31 15.85 -0.79 -0.75
N LEU A 32 16.10 -2.02 -0.27
CA LEU A 32 16.11 -2.30 1.17
C LEU A 32 17.23 -1.56 1.90
N ALA A 33 18.42 -1.46 1.32
CA ALA A 33 19.56 -0.74 1.92
C ALA A 33 19.33 0.77 2.04
N LYS A 34 18.52 1.37 1.14
CA LYS A 34 18.09 2.78 1.26
C LYS A 34 17.13 2.99 2.44
N LEU A 35 16.37 1.97 2.83
CA LEU A 35 15.30 2.07 3.82
C LEU A 35 15.73 1.59 5.22
N PHE A 36 16.59 0.57 5.29
CA PHE A 36 16.97 -0.12 6.52
C PHE A 36 18.47 -0.05 6.76
N SER A 37 18.87 0.13 8.03
CA SER A 37 20.23 -0.27 8.43
C SER A 37 20.39 -1.80 8.36
N PRO A 38 21.62 -2.34 8.31
CA PRO A 38 21.83 -3.79 8.34
C PRO A 38 21.19 -4.46 9.56
N GLU A 39 21.27 -3.85 10.73
CA GLU A 39 20.69 -4.36 11.98
C GLU A 39 19.15 -4.35 11.92
N GLU A 40 18.58 -3.29 11.37
CA GLU A 40 17.14 -3.15 11.18
C GLU A 40 16.61 -4.17 10.16
N ALA A 41 17.34 -4.40 9.07
CA ALA A 41 16.99 -5.41 8.07
C ALA A 41 17.01 -6.82 8.68
N HIS A 42 18.05 -7.15 9.44
CA HIS A 42 18.14 -8.43 10.15
C HIS A 42 17.00 -8.62 11.16
N LEU A 43 16.64 -7.56 11.91
CA LEU A 43 15.52 -7.62 12.85
C LEU A 43 14.17 -7.75 12.11
N ALA A 44 13.95 -6.98 11.06
CA ALA A 44 12.72 -7.04 10.26
C ALA A 44 12.52 -8.42 9.60
N ALA A 45 13.60 -9.06 9.15
CA ALA A 45 13.58 -10.42 8.60
C ALA A 45 13.08 -11.47 9.61
N GLN A 46 13.17 -11.19 10.91
CA GLN A 46 12.70 -12.08 11.96
C GLN A 46 11.27 -11.78 12.42
N LEU A 47 10.61 -10.75 11.87
CA LEU A 47 9.23 -10.43 12.20
C LEU A 47 8.25 -11.32 11.43
N ARG A 48 7.09 -11.54 12.05
CA ARG A 48 5.96 -12.25 11.45
C ARG A 48 4.93 -11.26 10.90
N PRO A 49 4.04 -11.70 9.98
CA PRO A 49 2.96 -10.85 9.46
C PRO A 49 1.90 -10.52 10.53
N ASP A 50 1.75 -11.39 11.52
CA ASP A 50 0.85 -11.20 12.66
C ASP A 50 1.53 -10.38 13.76
N LEU A 51 0.75 -9.56 14.46
CA LEU A 51 1.25 -8.70 15.53
C LEU A 51 1.77 -9.54 16.70
N GLU A 52 3.03 -9.30 17.08
CA GLU A 52 3.66 -9.84 18.28
C GLU A 52 4.06 -8.69 19.23
N THR A 53 3.89 -8.85 20.54
CA THR A 53 4.41 -7.89 21.51
C THR A 53 5.94 -7.94 21.54
N VAL A 54 6.58 -6.92 22.12
CA VAL A 54 8.04 -6.90 22.25
C VAL A 54 8.54 -8.13 23.01
N GLU A 55 7.81 -8.55 24.03
CA GLU A 55 8.15 -9.70 24.88
C GLU A 55 8.01 -11.02 24.12
N GLU A 56 6.96 -11.17 23.30
CA GLU A 56 6.78 -12.32 22.41
C GLU A 56 7.93 -12.42 21.37
N ILE A 57 8.30 -11.29 20.75
CA ILE A 57 9.40 -11.23 19.77
C ILE A 57 10.73 -11.54 20.46
N ALA A 58 11.03 -10.87 21.59
CA ALA A 58 12.25 -11.06 22.38
C ALA A 58 12.48 -12.52 22.76
N ALA A 59 11.44 -13.19 23.29
CA ALA A 59 11.51 -14.59 23.67
C ALA A 59 11.76 -15.51 22.47
N ARG A 60 11.18 -15.20 21.30
CA ARG A 60 11.33 -16.00 20.09
C ARG A 60 12.70 -15.89 19.44
N ILE A 61 13.29 -14.69 19.45
CA ILE A 61 14.56 -14.42 18.77
C ILE A 61 15.77 -14.39 19.73
N GLY A 62 15.54 -14.57 21.04
CA GLY A 62 16.59 -14.54 22.05
C GLY A 62 17.20 -13.15 22.26
N ALA A 63 16.41 -12.09 22.18
CA ALA A 63 16.86 -10.70 22.32
C ALA A 63 16.39 -10.05 23.64
N GLU A 64 17.10 -9.01 24.07
CA GLU A 64 16.73 -8.20 25.24
C GLU A 64 15.58 -7.22 24.91
N ALA A 65 14.47 -7.32 25.66
CA ALA A 65 13.24 -6.60 25.36
C ALA A 65 13.39 -5.07 25.40
N GLY A 66 14.27 -4.55 26.25
CA GLY A 66 14.47 -3.10 26.43
C GLY A 66 14.97 -2.41 25.16
N GLU A 67 16.00 -2.97 24.53
CA GLU A 67 16.60 -2.38 23.33
C GLU A 67 15.81 -2.70 22.08
N LEU A 68 15.27 -3.93 22.02
CA LEU A 68 14.34 -4.34 20.98
C LEU A 68 13.14 -3.39 20.87
N ARG A 69 12.57 -2.96 22.00
CA ARG A 69 11.45 -2.01 22.03
C ARG A 69 11.80 -0.69 21.35
N LYS A 70 13.02 -0.18 21.53
CA LYS A 70 13.44 1.10 20.94
C LYS A 70 13.59 0.95 19.43
N GLN A 71 14.23 -0.12 18.97
CA GLN A 71 14.41 -0.41 17.55
C GLN A 71 13.07 -0.59 16.83
N LEU A 72 12.17 -1.41 17.37
CA LEU A 72 10.83 -1.63 16.79
C LEU A 72 10.02 -0.33 16.70
N LYS A 73 10.03 0.50 17.76
CA LYS A 73 9.36 1.82 17.72
C LYS A 73 9.99 2.78 16.71
N GLY A 74 11.31 2.74 16.55
CA GLY A 74 12.03 3.54 15.56
C GLY A 74 11.64 3.16 14.13
N MET A 75 11.66 1.86 13.83
CA MET A 75 11.23 1.33 12.53
C MET A 75 9.76 1.61 12.26
N SER A 76 8.86 1.44 13.24
CA SER A 76 7.43 1.68 13.04
C SER A 76 7.12 3.15 12.77
N ARG A 77 7.83 4.09 13.41
CA ARG A 77 7.67 5.54 13.17
C ARG A 77 8.10 5.96 11.77
N ARG A 78 9.06 5.24 11.18
CA ARG A 78 9.50 5.42 9.79
C ARG A 78 8.68 4.59 8.80
N GLY A 79 7.63 3.91 9.26
CA GLY A 79 6.76 3.12 8.37
C GLY A 79 7.39 1.85 7.81
N LEU A 80 8.47 1.36 8.42
CA LEU A 80 9.20 0.17 7.95
C LEU A 80 8.59 -1.14 8.44
N ILE A 81 7.83 -1.08 9.54
CA ILE A 81 7.09 -2.20 10.13
C ILE A 81 5.74 -1.73 10.64
N ARG A 82 4.80 -2.66 10.83
CA ARG A 82 3.48 -2.37 11.37
C ARG A 82 3.57 -2.26 12.89
N ALA A 83 2.83 -1.30 13.45
CA ALA A 83 2.51 -1.28 14.88
C ALA A 83 0.98 -1.28 15.05
N GLY A 84 0.49 -1.98 16.07
CA GLY A 84 -0.95 -2.11 16.30
C GLY A 84 -1.29 -2.50 17.73
N ARG A 85 -2.56 -2.36 18.10
CA ARG A 85 -3.03 -2.73 19.44
C ARG A 85 -3.16 -4.25 19.54
N LYS A 86 -2.64 -4.83 20.63
CA LYS A 86 -2.90 -6.19 21.10
C LYS A 86 -3.57 -6.14 22.48
N GLU A 87 -4.09 -7.26 22.97
CA GLU A 87 -4.71 -7.35 24.30
C GLU A 87 -3.78 -6.83 25.41
N ASN A 88 -2.49 -7.18 25.32
CA ASN A 88 -1.47 -6.86 26.32
C ASN A 88 -0.54 -5.70 25.92
N GLY A 89 -0.99 -4.77 25.08
CA GLY A 89 -0.26 -3.55 24.77
C GLY A 89 -0.04 -3.30 23.28
N LEU A 90 1.17 -2.86 22.92
CA LEU A 90 1.55 -2.53 21.55
C LEU A 90 2.25 -3.74 20.90
N GLY A 91 1.70 -4.22 19.79
CA GLY A 91 2.30 -5.25 18.96
C GLY A 91 2.98 -4.68 17.72
N PHE A 92 3.87 -5.47 17.14
CA PHE A 92 4.64 -5.18 15.94
C PHE A 92 4.59 -6.35 14.95
N ALA A 93 4.60 -6.06 13.65
CA ALA A 93 4.58 -7.07 12.60
C ALA A 93 5.33 -6.59 11.35
N LEU A 94 5.78 -7.54 10.53
CA LEU A 94 6.32 -7.27 9.21
C LEU A 94 5.21 -6.73 8.29
N LEU A 95 5.53 -5.67 7.55
CA LEU A 95 4.70 -5.19 6.45
C LEU A 95 5.12 -5.85 5.13
N PRO A 96 4.19 -6.14 4.21
CA PRO A 96 4.54 -6.35 2.81
C PRO A 96 5.31 -5.16 2.25
N PHE A 97 6.10 -5.38 1.21
CA PHE A 97 6.76 -4.25 0.55
C PHE A 97 5.74 -3.35 -0.17
N VAL A 98 4.86 -3.96 -0.99
CA VAL A 98 3.70 -3.32 -1.64
C VAL A 98 2.48 -4.25 -1.51
N VAL A 99 1.33 -3.83 -0.98
CA VAL A 99 1.05 -2.55 -0.29
C VAL A 99 1.51 -2.64 1.15
N GLY A 100 2.41 -1.75 1.55
CA GLY A 100 2.96 -1.68 2.89
C GLY A 100 4.11 -0.70 2.99
N ILE A 101 5.35 -1.21 3.14
CA ILE A 101 6.54 -0.39 3.40
C ILE A 101 6.65 0.79 2.44
N TYR A 102 6.44 0.54 1.13
CA TYR A 102 6.55 1.56 0.09
C TYR A 102 5.56 2.71 0.32
N GLU A 103 4.26 2.44 0.47
CA GLU A 103 3.24 3.47 0.66
C GLU A 103 3.48 4.31 1.92
N MET A 104 4.10 3.72 2.95
CA MET A 104 4.45 4.42 4.17
C MET A 104 5.62 5.40 4.01
N GLN A 105 6.35 5.37 2.88
CA GLN A 105 7.45 6.30 2.59
C GLN A 105 7.00 7.61 1.94
N MET A 106 5.69 7.91 1.89
CA MET A 106 5.16 9.13 1.26
C MET A 106 5.90 10.41 1.62
N ASN A 107 6.27 10.56 2.90
CA ASN A 107 6.92 11.76 3.45
C ASN A 107 8.42 11.80 3.23
N THR A 108 9.05 10.64 3.13
CA THR A 108 10.50 10.47 3.03
C THR A 108 10.95 10.17 1.61
N LEU A 109 10.01 10.02 0.67
CA LEU A 109 10.28 9.78 -0.74
C LEU A 109 11.06 10.93 -1.36
N ASP A 110 12.31 10.63 -1.70
CA ASP A 110 13.25 11.48 -2.43
C ASP A 110 13.51 10.93 -3.84
N GLU A 111 14.28 11.65 -4.65
CA GLU A 111 14.62 11.24 -6.02
C GLU A 111 15.39 9.91 -6.04
N GLU A 112 16.27 9.66 -5.07
CA GLU A 112 17.05 8.42 -5.01
C GLU A 112 16.13 7.21 -4.79
N LEU A 113 15.25 7.27 -3.79
CA LEU A 113 14.27 6.20 -3.52
C LEU A 113 13.32 6.03 -4.71
N ALA A 114 12.92 7.12 -5.36
CA ALA A 114 12.09 7.08 -6.56
C ALA A 114 12.77 6.36 -7.73
N ARG A 115 14.08 6.58 -7.95
CA ARG A 115 14.87 5.89 -8.98
C ARG A 115 15.10 4.41 -8.64
N LEU A 116 15.39 4.10 -7.38
CA LEU A 116 15.56 2.71 -6.93
C LEU A 116 14.26 1.91 -7.08
N PHE A 117 13.11 2.50 -6.76
CA PHE A 117 11.82 1.85 -6.99
C PHE A 117 11.52 1.68 -8.47
N GLU A 118 11.82 2.67 -9.32
CA GLU A 118 11.66 2.54 -10.78
C GLU A 118 12.54 1.42 -11.35
N GLU A 119 13.79 1.31 -10.88
CA GLU A 119 14.67 0.21 -11.27
C GLU A 119 14.09 -1.14 -10.85
N TYR A 120 13.65 -1.27 -9.59
CA TYR A 120 13.00 -2.49 -9.12
C TYR A 120 11.72 -2.84 -9.91
N PHE A 121 10.94 -1.81 -10.29
CA PHE A 121 9.75 -1.96 -11.10
C PHE A 121 10.03 -2.70 -12.41
N HIS A 122 11.06 -2.26 -13.14
CA HIS A 122 11.44 -2.86 -14.44
C HIS A 122 12.15 -4.20 -14.29
N GLN A 123 12.85 -4.44 -13.18
CA GLN A 123 13.69 -5.63 -13.02
C GLN A 123 12.99 -6.82 -12.34
N GLY A 124 11.99 -6.59 -11.48
CA GLY A 124 11.37 -7.66 -10.69
C GLY A 124 9.89 -7.49 -10.37
N PHE A 125 9.38 -6.26 -10.33
CA PHE A 125 7.99 -6.03 -9.90
C PHE A 125 6.94 -6.64 -10.85
N GLY A 126 7.30 -6.91 -12.11
CA GLY A 126 6.45 -7.66 -13.03
C GLY A 126 6.01 -9.03 -12.49
N GLU A 127 6.87 -9.71 -11.71
CA GLU A 127 6.52 -10.99 -11.08
C GLU A 127 5.52 -10.81 -9.94
N VAL A 128 5.65 -9.74 -9.14
CA VAL A 128 4.66 -9.35 -8.11
C VAL A 128 3.27 -9.19 -8.75
N LEU A 129 3.20 -8.53 -9.91
CA LEU A 129 1.94 -8.28 -10.61
C LEU A 129 1.29 -9.54 -11.21
N ARG A 130 2.01 -10.66 -11.28
CA ARG A 130 1.49 -11.95 -11.77
C ARG A 130 0.99 -12.85 -10.65
N VAL A 131 1.32 -12.55 -9.39
CA VAL A 131 0.87 -13.32 -8.23
C VAL A 131 -0.65 -13.29 -8.11
N ARG A 132 -1.24 -14.44 -7.74
CA ARG A 132 -2.68 -14.60 -7.51
C ARG A 132 -2.95 -15.03 -6.06
N PRO A 133 -4.04 -14.53 -5.43
CA PRO A 133 -4.94 -13.50 -5.95
C PRO A 133 -4.23 -12.14 -6.07
N GLN A 134 -4.69 -11.28 -6.99
CA GLN A 134 -4.12 -9.96 -7.17
C GLN A 134 -4.25 -9.14 -5.89
N VAL A 135 -3.24 -8.32 -5.58
CA VAL A 135 -3.19 -7.49 -4.37
C VAL A 135 -4.34 -6.46 -4.33
N HIS A 136 -4.72 -5.91 -5.49
CA HIS A 136 -5.80 -4.94 -5.65
C HIS A 136 -6.98 -5.48 -6.44
N ARG A 137 -8.16 -4.95 -6.17
CA ARG A 137 -9.38 -5.09 -6.99
C ARG A 137 -10.00 -3.74 -7.31
N VAL A 138 -10.64 -3.64 -8.47
CA VAL A 138 -11.37 -2.42 -8.90
C VAL A 138 -12.76 -2.40 -8.27
N ILE A 139 -13.21 -1.21 -7.84
CA ILE A 139 -14.56 -0.97 -7.33
C ILE A 139 -15.19 0.23 -8.03
N PRO A 140 -16.50 0.21 -8.34
CA PRO A 140 -17.18 1.38 -8.95
C PRO A 140 -17.47 2.45 -7.89
N ILE A 141 -17.71 3.69 -8.32
CA ILE A 141 -18.10 4.79 -7.41
C ILE A 141 -19.49 4.59 -6.79
N GLY A 142 -20.42 3.96 -7.52
CA GLY A 142 -21.78 3.64 -7.09
C GLY A 142 -22.90 4.52 -7.67
N GLU A 143 -22.58 5.66 -8.31
CA GLU A 143 -23.61 6.62 -8.78
C GLU A 143 -24.45 6.13 -9.98
N THR A 144 -23.91 5.24 -10.81
CA THR A 144 -24.56 4.74 -12.02
C THR A 144 -25.17 3.33 -11.88
N VAL A 145 -24.98 2.67 -10.74
CA VAL A 145 -25.54 1.33 -10.51
C VAL A 145 -26.95 1.48 -9.93
N LYS A 146 -27.99 1.35 -10.76
CA LYS A 146 -29.38 1.26 -10.27
C LYS A 146 -29.50 0.08 -9.31
N ASN A 147 -29.69 0.41 -8.04
CA ASN A 147 -29.53 -0.51 -6.93
C ASN A 147 -30.83 -1.28 -6.66
N ASN A 148 -31.05 -2.38 -7.38
CA ASN A 148 -32.27 -3.21 -7.25
C ASN A 148 -32.03 -4.53 -6.48
N MET A 149 -30.90 -4.72 -5.80
CA MET A 149 -30.60 -5.95 -5.05
C MET A 149 -30.27 -5.65 -3.58
N GLU A 150 -30.97 -6.33 -2.67
CA GLU A 150 -30.84 -6.20 -1.20
C GLU A 150 -29.61 -6.94 -0.62
N ILE A 151 -28.85 -7.67 -1.43
CA ILE A 151 -27.64 -8.39 -0.98
C ILE A 151 -26.47 -7.93 -1.84
N HIS A 152 -25.54 -7.19 -1.24
CA HIS A 152 -24.30 -6.72 -1.88
C HIS A 152 -23.13 -7.64 -1.53
N PRO A 153 -22.78 -8.65 -2.37
CA PRO A 153 -21.56 -9.42 -2.17
C PRO A 153 -20.29 -8.61 -2.48
N PHE A 154 -20.40 -7.41 -3.06
CA PHE A 154 -19.27 -6.57 -3.50
C PHE A 154 -19.48 -5.10 -3.14
N GLU A 155 -18.43 -4.49 -2.59
CA GLU A 155 -18.41 -3.09 -2.15
C GLU A 155 -18.25 -2.10 -3.32
N THR A 156 -18.96 -0.98 -3.27
CA THR A 156 -18.66 0.24 -4.04
C THR A 156 -17.71 1.15 -3.26
N ALA A 157 -17.08 2.12 -3.93
CA ALA A 157 -16.23 3.10 -3.25
C ALA A 157 -17.02 3.94 -2.24
N SER A 158 -18.30 4.19 -2.52
CA SER A 158 -19.21 4.86 -1.58
C SER A 158 -19.49 4.01 -0.34
N ASP A 159 -19.59 2.69 -0.45
CA ASP A 159 -19.79 1.81 0.71
C ASP A 159 -18.59 1.84 1.66
N VAL A 160 -17.37 1.82 1.11
CA VAL A 160 -16.13 1.95 1.89
C VAL A 160 -16.10 3.29 2.64
N VAL A 161 -16.47 4.39 1.97
CA VAL A 161 -16.57 5.71 2.60
C VAL A 161 -17.65 5.72 3.69
N ASN A 162 -18.80 5.09 3.47
CA ASN A 162 -19.90 5.07 4.43
C ASN A 162 -19.63 4.19 5.67
N ALA A 163 -18.79 3.17 5.53
CA ALA A 163 -18.40 2.28 6.64
C ALA A 163 -17.37 2.91 7.60
N ALA A 164 -16.64 3.94 7.14
CA ALA A 164 -15.61 4.61 7.93
C ALA A 164 -16.17 5.64 8.92
N GLN A 165 -15.38 5.98 9.95
CA GLN A 165 -15.69 7.03 10.92
C GLN A 165 -14.72 8.22 10.86
N ALA A 166 -13.62 8.08 10.13
CA ALA A 166 -12.71 9.17 9.78
C ALA A 166 -12.16 8.95 8.37
N TRP A 167 -12.00 10.06 7.64
CA TRP A 167 -11.58 10.08 6.24
C TRP A 167 -10.35 10.96 6.11
N GLY A 168 -9.34 10.47 5.40
CA GLY A 168 -8.12 11.18 5.13
C GLY A 168 -7.79 11.13 3.65
N VAL A 169 -7.16 12.19 3.16
CA VAL A 169 -6.55 12.21 1.83
C VAL A 169 -5.07 12.52 1.93
N VAL A 170 -4.29 11.81 1.15
CA VAL A 170 -2.85 11.95 0.99
C VAL A 170 -2.52 12.08 -0.49
N ASP A 171 -1.34 12.61 -0.76
CA ASP A 171 -0.79 12.59 -2.11
C ASP A 171 -0.63 11.16 -2.61
N CYS A 172 -0.68 10.96 -3.92
CA CYS A 172 -0.45 9.66 -4.52
C CYS A 172 1.04 9.38 -4.64
N ILE A 173 1.54 8.42 -3.84
CA ILE A 173 2.98 8.08 -3.80
C ILE A 173 3.54 7.72 -5.17
N CYS A 174 2.77 6.98 -5.96
CA CYS A 174 3.17 6.56 -7.29
C CYS A 174 3.34 7.75 -8.24
N ARG A 175 2.44 8.73 -8.21
CA ARG A 175 2.58 9.94 -9.03
C ARG A 175 3.70 10.84 -8.53
N LYS A 176 3.86 10.96 -7.20
CA LYS A 176 4.96 11.69 -6.58
C LYS A 176 6.31 11.08 -6.96
N GLN A 177 6.43 9.76 -6.94
CA GLN A 177 7.62 8.99 -7.37
C GLN A 177 7.98 9.29 -8.82
N LYS A 178 7.02 9.19 -9.74
CA LYS A 178 7.25 9.52 -11.15
C LYS A 178 7.62 10.99 -11.37
N ALA A 179 6.98 11.91 -10.65
CA ALA A 179 7.31 13.34 -10.73
C ALA A 179 8.75 13.64 -10.29
N LEU A 180 9.23 12.99 -9.23
CA LEU A 180 10.61 13.15 -8.72
C LEU A 180 11.68 12.73 -9.73
N ILE A 181 11.35 11.85 -10.68
CA ILE A 181 12.28 11.40 -11.73
C ILE A 181 12.01 12.05 -13.10
N GLY A 182 11.14 13.06 -13.16
CA GLY A 182 10.82 13.79 -14.40
C GLY A 182 9.77 13.14 -15.30
N GLU A 183 9.04 12.15 -14.80
CA GLU A 183 8.07 11.33 -15.55
C GLU A 183 6.65 11.45 -14.98
N GLY A 184 6.35 12.54 -14.29
CA GLY A 184 5.03 12.81 -13.70
C GLY A 184 3.92 12.89 -14.76
N CYS A 185 2.68 12.63 -14.36
CA CYS A 185 1.48 12.83 -15.19
C CYS A 185 0.61 13.97 -14.66
N GLU A 186 -0.33 14.45 -15.48
CA GLU A 186 -1.19 15.61 -15.17
C GLU A 186 -2.35 15.30 -14.20
N HIS A 187 -2.51 14.03 -13.82
CA HIS A 187 -3.58 13.64 -12.92
C HIS A 187 -3.39 14.21 -11.51
N PRO A 188 -4.46 14.51 -10.76
CA PRO A 188 -4.37 15.13 -9.44
C PRO A 188 -3.58 14.27 -8.45
N LEU A 189 -2.71 14.89 -7.64
CA LEU A 189 -1.90 14.18 -6.64
C LEU A 189 -2.69 13.84 -5.39
N ASP A 190 -3.48 14.78 -4.87
CA ASP A 190 -4.15 14.74 -3.56
C ASP A 190 -5.46 13.94 -3.59
N VAL A 191 -5.40 12.70 -4.07
CA VAL A 191 -6.57 11.83 -4.24
C VAL A 191 -6.40 10.45 -3.65
N CYS A 192 -5.26 10.06 -3.08
CA CYS A 192 -5.17 8.77 -2.40
C CYS A 192 -5.87 8.85 -1.05
N MET A 193 -6.80 7.94 -0.76
CA MET A 193 -7.67 8.05 0.40
C MET A 193 -7.38 6.96 1.41
N ILE A 194 -7.40 7.33 2.68
CA ILE A 194 -7.28 6.41 3.81
C ILE A 194 -8.46 6.60 4.77
N PHE A 195 -8.82 5.52 5.45
CA PHE A 195 -10.02 5.45 6.27
C PHE A 195 -9.70 4.83 7.62
N SER A 196 -10.48 5.20 8.64
CA SER A 196 -10.39 4.62 9.96
C SER A 196 -11.77 4.41 10.55
N GLU A 197 -11.93 3.32 11.30
CA GLU A 197 -13.09 3.07 12.14
C GLU A 197 -13.05 3.89 13.44
N ARG A 198 -11.94 4.60 13.70
CA ARG A 198 -11.77 5.47 14.87
C ARG A 198 -12.05 6.93 14.48
N PRO A 199 -13.03 7.59 15.11
CA PRO A 199 -13.25 9.02 14.93
C PRO A 199 -12.00 9.85 15.22
N GLY A 200 -11.78 10.91 14.44
CA GLY A 200 -10.67 11.85 14.62
C GLY A 200 -9.27 11.25 14.40
N ALA A 201 -9.17 10.10 13.72
CA ALA A 201 -7.89 9.41 13.51
C ALA A 201 -6.84 10.26 12.75
N PHE A 202 -7.27 11.29 12.02
CA PHE A 202 -6.43 12.10 11.14
C PHE A 202 -6.37 13.59 11.54
N ASP A 203 -7.06 14.01 12.59
CA ASP A 203 -7.27 15.44 12.90
C ASP A 203 -5.99 16.23 13.20
N ASN A 204 -4.93 15.53 13.62
CA ASN A 204 -3.63 16.13 13.97
C ASN A 204 -2.48 15.48 13.21
N ASP A 205 -2.76 14.87 12.06
CA ASP A 205 -1.73 14.25 11.24
C ASP A 205 -1.06 15.30 10.35
N ALA A 206 0.27 15.33 10.33
CA ALA A 206 1.04 16.30 9.54
C ALA A 206 1.03 15.98 8.03
N THR A 207 0.64 14.77 7.65
CA THR A 207 0.70 14.22 6.29
C THR A 207 -0.69 14.02 5.71
N VAL A 208 -1.59 13.52 6.54
CA VAL A 208 -2.95 13.18 6.14
C VAL A 208 -3.82 14.40 6.31
N ARG A 209 -4.39 14.90 5.21
CA ARG A 209 -5.42 15.92 5.28
C ARG A 209 -6.74 15.27 5.66
N ALA A 210 -7.24 15.57 6.85
CA ALA A 210 -8.55 15.11 7.29
C ALA A 210 -9.66 15.66 6.38
N LEU A 211 -10.66 14.81 6.12
CA LEU A 211 -11.83 15.11 5.31
C LEU A 211 -13.11 14.82 6.11
N THR A 212 -14.18 15.49 5.74
CA THR A 212 -15.54 15.04 6.06
C THR A 212 -15.93 13.88 5.14
N ARG A 213 -17.00 13.16 5.48
CA ARG A 213 -17.60 12.15 4.61
C ARG A 213 -17.94 12.71 3.23
N GLU A 214 -18.52 13.91 3.17
CA GLU A 214 -18.88 14.58 1.93
C GLU A 214 -17.63 14.98 1.12
N GLY A 215 -16.57 15.43 1.80
CA GLY A 215 -15.28 15.70 1.18
C GLY A 215 -14.61 14.45 0.62
N ALA A 216 -14.79 13.30 1.28
CA ALA A 216 -14.32 12.01 0.79
C ALA A 216 -15.05 11.60 -0.49
N LEU A 217 -16.39 11.68 -0.52
CA LEU A 217 -17.19 11.42 -1.73
C LEU A 217 -16.84 12.38 -2.87
N ALA A 218 -16.64 13.66 -2.59
CA ALA A 218 -16.21 14.65 -3.58
C ALA A 218 -14.83 14.33 -4.15
N THR A 219 -13.91 13.81 -3.32
CA THR A 219 -12.58 13.37 -3.78
C THR A 219 -12.67 12.20 -4.75
N LEU A 220 -13.55 11.22 -4.48
CA LEU A 220 -13.81 10.10 -5.40
C LEU A 220 -14.39 10.59 -6.73
N ARG A 221 -15.36 11.51 -6.71
CA ARG A 221 -15.92 12.10 -7.95
C ARG A 221 -14.85 12.79 -8.77
N ARG A 222 -14.05 13.67 -8.15
CA ARG A 222 -12.94 14.36 -8.82
C ARG A 222 -11.93 13.38 -9.42
N ALA A 223 -11.64 12.28 -8.72
CA ALA A 223 -10.77 11.24 -9.24
C ALA A 223 -11.38 10.54 -10.47
N ALA A 224 -12.67 10.19 -10.42
CA ALA A 224 -13.38 9.57 -11.54
C ALA A 224 -13.49 10.50 -12.76
N GLU A 225 -13.81 11.78 -12.54
CA GLU A 225 -13.84 12.84 -13.57
C GLU A 225 -12.47 13.03 -14.24
N ALA A 226 -11.38 12.84 -13.49
CA ALA A 226 -10.02 12.82 -14.01
C ALA A 226 -9.63 11.49 -14.69
N GLY A 227 -10.56 10.56 -14.89
CA GLY A 227 -10.31 9.27 -15.55
C GLY A 227 -9.57 8.24 -14.69
N LEU A 228 -9.51 8.42 -13.37
CA LEU A 228 -8.84 7.50 -12.46
C LEU A 228 -9.71 6.31 -12.09
N VAL A 229 -9.09 5.16 -11.89
CA VAL A 229 -9.76 3.92 -11.49
C VAL A 229 -9.66 3.76 -9.96
N HIS A 230 -10.81 3.63 -9.30
CA HIS A 230 -10.86 3.33 -7.86
C HIS A 230 -10.47 1.87 -7.63
N SER A 231 -9.48 1.65 -6.75
CA SER A 231 -9.01 0.32 -6.38
C SER A 231 -8.78 0.23 -4.88
N VAL A 232 -8.98 -0.97 -4.34
CA VAL A 232 -8.81 -1.30 -2.91
C VAL A 232 -8.04 -2.60 -2.76
N SER A 233 -7.56 -2.89 -1.56
CA SER A 233 -6.99 -4.20 -1.24
C SER A 233 -7.99 -5.31 -1.57
N ASN A 234 -7.51 -6.41 -2.13
CA ASN A 234 -8.33 -7.58 -2.44
C ASN A 234 -8.57 -8.48 -1.21
N ASN A 235 -9.04 -7.87 -0.12
CA ASN A 235 -9.38 -8.54 1.13
C ASN A 235 -10.90 -8.51 1.33
N GLN A 236 -11.44 -9.53 2.01
CA GLN A 236 -12.87 -9.58 2.34
C GLN A 236 -13.27 -8.60 3.46
N LYS A 237 -12.32 -8.19 4.30
CA LYS A 237 -12.54 -7.31 5.46
C LYS A 237 -11.37 -6.35 5.62
N GLY A 238 -11.59 -5.25 6.33
CA GLY A 238 -10.53 -4.32 6.72
C GLY A 238 -10.03 -3.44 5.57
N VAL A 239 -10.90 -3.12 4.61
CA VAL A 239 -10.59 -2.16 3.56
C VAL A 239 -10.50 -0.77 4.18
N ASN A 240 -9.28 -0.25 4.28
CA ASN A 240 -8.96 1.00 4.97
C ASN A 240 -8.30 2.05 4.05
N TYR A 241 -8.28 1.81 2.75
CA TYR A 241 -7.82 2.77 1.75
C TYR A 241 -8.57 2.59 0.44
N ILE A 242 -8.61 3.67 -0.35
CA ILE A 242 -8.95 3.65 -1.77
C ILE A 242 -7.82 4.34 -2.53
N CYS A 243 -7.21 3.59 -3.45
CA CYS A 243 -6.24 4.12 -4.39
C CYS A 243 -6.96 4.57 -5.66
N ASN A 244 -6.71 5.81 -6.07
CA ASN A 244 -7.25 6.44 -7.28
C ASN A 244 -6.18 6.44 -8.38
N CYS A 245 -6.13 5.34 -9.12
CA CYS A 245 -4.98 4.95 -9.93
C CYS A 245 -5.13 5.32 -11.41
N CYS A 246 -4.01 5.68 -12.04
CA CYS A 246 -3.87 5.82 -13.50
C CYS A 246 -2.90 4.77 -14.04
N THR A 247 -2.99 4.47 -15.33
CA THR A 247 -2.00 3.62 -16.03
C THR A 247 -0.68 4.33 -16.30
N CYS A 248 -0.60 5.65 -16.10
CA CYS A 248 0.62 6.44 -16.34
C CYS A 248 1.66 6.29 -15.23
N SER A 249 1.23 6.14 -13.97
CA SER A 249 2.15 6.23 -12.82
C SER A 249 1.93 5.15 -11.76
N CYS A 250 0.72 4.60 -11.61
CA CYS A 250 0.46 3.61 -10.56
C CYS A 250 1.33 2.37 -10.74
N GLY A 251 2.11 2.00 -9.72
CA GLY A 251 2.97 0.81 -9.75
C GLY A 251 2.22 -0.49 -10.08
N ILE A 252 0.91 -0.55 -9.84
CA ILE A 252 0.08 -1.70 -10.21
C ILE A 252 -0.48 -1.53 -11.64
N LEU A 253 -1.25 -0.48 -11.91
CA LEU A 253 -1.95 -0.34 -13.19
C LEU A 253 -1.02 -0.10 -14.38
N ARG A 254 0.13 0.56 -14.18
CA ARG A 254 1.08 0.79 -15.28
C ARG A 254 1.71 -0.51 -15.78
N GLY A 255 1.72 -1.58 -14.99
CA GLY A 255 2.16 -2.90 -15.45
C GLY A 255 1.32 -3.46 -16.61
N MET A 256 0.06 -3.04 -16.76
CA MET A 256 -0.72 -3.34 -17.96
C MET A 256 -0.19 -2.60 -19.20
N ALA A 257 0.12 -1.31 -19.04
CA ALA A 257 0.51 -0.44 -20.14
C ALA A 257 1.97 -0.68 -20.59
N GLU A 258 2.86 -0.94 -19.64
CA GLU A 258 4.31 -0.99 -19.90
C GLU A 258 4.86 -2.41 -19.99
N LEU A 259 4.33 -3.35 -19.18
CA LEU A 259 4.83 -4.72 -19.11
C LEU A 259 3.91 -5.72 -19.83
N GLY A 260 2.79 -5.25 -20.40
CA GLY A 260 1.82 -6.10 -21.12
C GLY A 260 1.14 -7.14 -20.24
N ILE A 261 1.14 -6.97 -18.92
CA ILE A 261 0.56 -7.94 -17.99
C ILE A 261 -0.95 -7.74 -17.95
N ALA A 262 -1.70 -8.65 -18.55
CA ALA A 262 -3.15 -8.64 -18.44
C ALA A 262 -3.60 -9.01 -17.01
N ASN A 263 -4.57 -8.26 -16.45
CA ASN A 263 -5.17 -8.49 -15.13
C ASN A 263 -4.25 -8.26 -13.91
N VAL A 264 -3.48 -7.16 -13.90
CA VAL A 264 -2.70 -6.71 -12.72
C VAL A 264 -3.57 -6.37 -11.49
N VAL A 265 -4.87 -6.19 -11.70
CA VAL A 265 -5.90 -6.06 -10.67
C VAL A 265 -6.96 -7.13 -10.87
N ALA A 266 -7.54 -7.60 -9.76
CA ALA A 266 -8.70 -8.48 -9.81
C ALA A 266 -9.87 -7.75 -10.49
N ARG A 267 -10.60 -8.49 -11.32
CA ARG A 267 -11.73 -7.96 -12.08
C ARG A 267 -12.79 -7.41 -11.14
N SER A 268 -13.37 -6.29 -11.54
CA SER A 268 -14.60 -5.81 -10.90
C SER A 268 -15.71 -6.85 -11.09
N ALA A 269 -16.55 -7.01 -10.08
CA ALA A 269 -17.80 -7.77 -10.22
C ALA A 269 -18.85 -7.04 -11.07
N PHE A 270 -18.58 -5.77 -11.41
CA PHE A 270 -19.43 -4.93 -12.25
C PHE A 270 -18.86 -4.84 -13.67
N ALA A 271 -19.74 -4.83 -14.68
CA ALA A 271 -19.38 -4.54 -16.06
C ALA A 271 -19.79 -3.10 -16.42
N SER A 272 -18.88 -2.35 -17.03
CA SER A 272 -19.20 -1.04 -17.58
C SER A 272 -19.99 -1.20 -18.88
N GLN A 273 -21.06 -0.43 -19.02
CA GLN A 273 -21.79 -0.26 -20.28
C GLN A 273 -21.66 1.21 -20.70
N VAL A 274 -21.24 1.44 -21.94
CA VAL A 274 -21.25 2.78 -22.53
C VAL A 274 -22.68 3.06 -22.99
N ASP A 275 -23.24 4.17 -22.54
CA ASP A 275 -24.48 4.67 -23.11
C ASP A 275 -24.14 5.36 -24.43
N GLU A 276 -24.53 4.76 -25.56
CA GLU A 276 -24.24 5.29 -26.90
C GLU A 276 -25.01 6.59 -27.21
N ALA A 277 -25.92 7.02 -26.33
CA ALA A 277 -26.69 8.25 -26.48
C ALA A 277 -26.05 9.51 -25.84
N LEU A 278 -24.91 9.35 -25.14
CA LEU A 278 -24.09 10.43 -24.58
C LEU A 278 -22.90 10.76 -25.49
#